data_AF-A0A947YA78-F1
#
_entry.id   AF-A0A947YA78-F1
#
_cell.length_a   1.000
_cell.length_b   1.000
_cell.length_c   1.000
_cell.angle_alpha   90.00
_cell.angle_beta   90.00
_cell.angle_gamma   90.00
#
_symmetry.space_group_name_H-M   'P 1'
#
loop_
_entity.id
_entity.type
_entity.pdbx_description
1 polymer ?
#
loop_
_entity_poly.entity_id
_entity_poly.type
_entity_poly.pdbx_seq_one_letter_code
_entity_poly.pdbx_strand_id
1 'polypeptide(L)' 'KFESVESLKSGLKEYIHYYNHDRIKQKLKGLSPVNYRTQSFPLTA' A
#
# COMPACT_ATOMS: atom_id res chain seq x y z
N LYS A 1 16.10 10.79 -12.43
CA LYS A 1 16.27 9.87 -13.59
C LYS A 1 16.75 8.54 -13.03
N PHE A 2 16.33 7.41 -13.60
CA PHE A 2 16.84 6.10 -13.18
C PHE A 2 18.10 5.77 -13.97
N GLU A 3 19.10 5.21 -13.30
CA GLU A 3 20.41 4.90 -13.90
C GLU A 3 20.37 3.61 -14.72
N SER A 4 19.42 2.73 -14.45
CA SER A 4 19.22 1.46 -15.15
C SER A 4 17.78 0.95 -15.06
N VAL A 5 17.43 -0.03 -15.90
CA VAL A 5 16.14 -0.73 -15.82
C VAL A 5 16.00 -1.44 -14.47
N GLU A 6 17.08 -1.97 -13.93
CA GLU A 6 17.13 -2.63 -12.62
C GLU A 6 16.79 -1.64 -11.51
N SER A 7 17.39 -0.44 -11.54
CA SER A 7 17.09 0.62 -10.54
C SER A 7 15.63 1.07 -10.60
N LEU A 8 15.05 1.16 -11.82
CA LEU A 8 13.63 1.45 -12.01
C LEU A 8 12.75 0.33 -11.43
N LYS A 9 13.08 -0.94 -11.70
CA LYS A 9 12.33 -2.09 -11.18
C LYS A 9 12.35 -2.13 -9.65
N SER A 10 13.50 -1.87 -9.03
CA SER A 10 13.62 -1.82 -7.57
C SER A 10 12.77 -0.68 -6.99
N GLY A 11 12.88 0.53 -7.55
CA GLY A 11 12.06 1.67 -7.11
C GLY A 11 10.55 1.43 -7.28
N LEU A 12 10.14 0.74 -8.35
CA LEU A 12 8.73 0.36 -8.53
C LEU A 12 8.26 -0.64 -7.47
N LYS A 13 9.06 -1.64 -7.12
CA LYS A 13 8.73 -2.61 -6.06
C LYS A 13 8.59 -1.92 -4.71
N GLU A 14 9.52 -1.03 -4.38
CA GLU A 14 9.48 -0.22 -3.15
C GLU A 14 8.26 0.68 -3.11
N TYR A 15 7.94 1.35 -4.22
CA TYR A 15 6.75 2.19 -4.31
C TYR A 15 5.46 1.40 -4.13
N ILE A 16 5.36 0.21 -4.74
CA ILE A 16 4.21 -0.69 -4.58
C ILE A 16 4.09 -1.16 -3.13
N HIS A 17 5.21 -1.49 -2.48
CA HIS A 17 5.23 -1.85 -1.06
C HIS A 17 4.69 -0.72 -0.21
N TYR A 18 5.32 0.46 -0.32
CA TYR A 18 4.92 1.67 0.40
C TYR A 18 3.43 1.96 0.23
N TYR A 19 2.94 1.93 -1.02
CA TYR A 19 1.55 2.25 -1.31
C TYR A 19 0.59 1.27 -0.62
N ASN A 20 0.92 -0.01 -0.56
CA ASN A 20 0.03 -1.03 -0.03
C ASN A 20 0.12 -1.22 1.49
N HIS A 21 1.31 -1.07 2.07
CA HIS A 21 1.59 -1.47 3.46
C HIS A 21 1.85 -0.29 4.39
N ASP A 22 2.49 0.76 3.88
CA ASP A 22 3.03 1.82 4.75
C ASP A 22 2.21 3.11 4.66
N ARG A 23 1.55 3.33 3.52
CA ARG A 23 0.77 4.54 3.28
C ARG A 23 -0.46 4.61 4.18
N ILE A 24 -0.45 5.53 5.13
CA ILE A 24 -1.59 5.82 5.99
C ILE A 24 -2.56 6.78 5.30
N LYS A 25 -3.86 6.50 5.37
CA LYS A 25 -4.93 7.36 4.85
C LYS A 25 -5.98 7.63 5.93
N GLN A 26 -6.33 8.90 6.15
CA GLN A 26 -7.38 9.29 7.11
C GLN A 26 -8.73 8.63 6.79
N LYS A 27 -9.10 8.54 5.51
CA LYS A 27 -10.33 7.84 5.06
C LYS A 27 -10.35 6.34 5.37
N LEU A 28 -9.19 5.75 5.61
CA LEU A 28 -9.05 4.34 6.01
C LEU A 28 -8.88 4.22 7.54
N LYS A 29 -9.29 5.22 8.32
CA LYS A 29 -9.15 5.26 9.77
C LYS A 29 -7.71 5.07 10.25
N GLY A 30 -6.75 5.61 9.49
CA GLY A 30 -5.33 5.48 9.82
C GLY A 30 -4.69 4.15 9.40
N LEU A 31 -5.43 3.27 8.73
CA LEU A 31 -4.92 1.98 8.27
C LEU A 31 -4.19 2.12 6.92
N SER A 32 -3.26 1.20 6.70
CA SER A 32 -2.71 0.95 5.37
C SER A 32 -3.76 0.29 4.46
N PRO A 33 -3.62 0.40 3.13
CA PRO A 33 -4.58 -0.19 2.21
C PRO A 33 -4.77 -1.70 2.38
N VAL A 34 -3.70 -2.45 2.66
CA VAL A 34 -3.83 -3.90 2.89
C VAL A 34 -4.59 -4.18 4.18
N ASN A 35 -4.27 -3.48 5.28
CA ASN A 35 -4.95 -3.66 6.56
C ASN A 35 -6.42 -3.27 6.49
N TYR A 36 -6.76 -2.23 5.73
CA TYR A 36 -8.14 -1.85 5.51
C TYR A 36 -8.94 -2.92 4.74
N ARG A 37 -8.33 -3.56 3.74
CA ARG A 37 -9.00 -4.64 2.96
C ARG A 37 -9.18 -5.92 3.77
N THR A 38 -8.31 -6.19 4.74
CA THR A 38 -8.40 -7.38 5.59
C THR A 38 -9.34 -7.21 6.78
N GLN A 39 -9.85 -6.00 7.04
CA GLN A 39 -10.97 -5.83 7.95
C GLN A 39 -12.21 -6.48 7.33
N SER A 40 -12.62 -7.62 7.88
CA SER A 40 -13.95 -8.15 7.55
C SER A 40 -14.98 -7.19 8.11
N PHE A 41 -15.84 -6.67 7.24
CA PHE A 41 -17.08 -6.06 7.71
C PHE A 41 -17.98 -7.22 8.12
N PRO A 42 -18.35 -7.38 9.41
CA PRO A 42 -19.37 -8.35 9.76
C PRO A 42 -20.64 -8.00 8.98
N LEU A 43 -21.12 -8.96 8.19
CA LEU A 43 -22.37 -8.88 7.45
C LEU A 43 -23.57 -9.02 8.40
N THR A 44 -23.70 -8.17 9.42
CA THR A 44 -24.88 -8.15 10.28
C THR A 44 -25.08 -6.75 10.87
N ALA A 45 -26.13 -6.08 10.40
CA ALA A 45 -26.85 -5.03 11.12
C ALA A 45 -27.90 -5.68 12.04
#